data_AF-A0A433S6Q1-F1
#
_entry.id   AF-A0A433S6Q1-F1
#
_cell.length_a   1.000
_cell.length_b   1.000
_cell.length_c   1.000
_cell.angle_alpha   90.00
_cell.angle_beta   90.00
_cell.angle_gamma   90.00
#
_symmetry.space_group_name_H-M   'P 1'
#
loop_
_entity.id
_entity.type
_entity.pdbx_description
1 polymer ?
#
loop_
_entity_poly.entity_id
_entity_poly.type
_entity_poly.pdbx_seq_one_letter_code
_entity_poly.pdbx_strand_id
1 'polypeptide(L)'
;MTRDPVLRFTDQGIYCPAGDFYIDPWRPVARAAITHGHSDHARAGHGSYLATHAALPVMRHRLGQINAHGLAYGEVQRIGGANLSFHPAGHVPGSAQIRIEVGGEVWVVSGDYKLEEDGLSEPFSPIPCHAFITECTFGLPVFRWPAQAKTAAEIATWWARNAAEGRVSLLGAYGLGKAQRIMSMLAAQGLPGPLFTHGAAEATTRILRDQGYPLPPTTLVSRAPPPPDALVIAPPSALGSAWAAKLGPRSEAFASGWMALRGIRRRRNLGTGFIISDHADWDGLNSAIRATGAEKIFANHGYTAPFQRWLASQGYDAGIVATEWQGETAEPDKEITPE
;
A
#
# COMPACT_ATOMS: atom_id res chain seq x y z
N MET A 1 28.97 -24.04 -16.43
CA MET A 1 28.06 -24.00 -15.26
C MET A 1 27.13 -22.84 -15.48
N THR A 2 25.83 -23.06 -15.62
CA THR A 2 24.84 -21.98 -15.67
C THR A 2 24.89 -21.22 -14.35
N ARG A 3 25.13 -19.91 -14.42
CA ARG A 3 25.15 -19.04 -13.24
C ARG A 3 23.75 -19.05 -12.61
N ASP A 4 23.68 -19.11 -11.28
CA ASP A 4 22.39 -18.99 -10.59
C ASP A 4 21.76 -17.63 -10.86
N PRO A 5 20.43 -17.57 -11.06
CA PRO A 5 19.74 -16.29 -11.26
C PRO A 5 19.82 -15.44 -9.98
N VAL A 6 19.76 -14.11 -10.13
CA VAL A 6 19.78 -13.16 -9.00
C VAL A 6 18.68 -13.48 -7.99
N LEU A 7 17.48 -13.81 -8.49
CA LEU A 7 16.33 -14.22 -7.71
C LEU A 7 15.71 -15.53 -8.25
N ARG A 8 15.14 -16.33 -7.33
CA ARG A 8 14.34 -17.53 -7.61
C ARG A 8 12.96 -17.38 -6.99
N PHE A 9 11.94 -17.91 -7.65
CA PHE A 9 10.58 -17.98 -7.11
C PHE A 9 10.37 -19.32 -6.42
N THR A 10 9.95 -19.29 -5.17
CA THR A 10 9.81 -20.47 -4.31
C THR A 10 8.44 -20.47 -3.62
N ASP A 11 8.09 -21.58 -2.98
CA ASP A 11 6.88 -21.70 -2.17
C ASP A 11 6.95 -20.92 -0.83
N GLN A 12 8.09 -20.28 -0.52
CA GLN A 12 8.28 -19.44 0.66
C GLN A 12 8.37 -17.94 0.34
N GLY A 13 8.72 -17.56 -0.89
CA GLY A 13 8.97 -16.17 -1.24
C GLY A 13 9.77 -16.02 -2.53
N ILE A 14 10.12 -14.76 -2.81
CA ILE A 14 11.15 -14.40 -3.78
C ILE A 14 12.50 -14.55 -3.07
N TYR A 15 13.30 -15.53 -3.47
CA TYR A 15 14.55 -15.92 -2.80
C TYR A 15 15.77 -15.38 -3.54
N CYS A 16 16.75 -14.80 -2.81
CA CYS A 16 18.06 -14.46 -3.35
C CYS A 16 19.10 -15.52 -2.92
N PRO A 17 19.54 -16.43 -3.82
CA PRO A 17 20.49 -17.48 -3.46
C PRO A 17 21.85 -16.95 -3.01
N ALA A 18 22.32 -15.88 -3.65
CA ALA A 18 23.64 -15.32 -3.37
C ALA A 18 23.73 -14.70 -1.96
N GLY A 19 22.63 -14.11 -1.48
CA GLY A 19 22.57 -13.54 -0.13
C GLY A 19 21.92 -14.45 0.92
N ASP A 20 21.25 -15.51 0.50
CA ASP A 20 20.44 -16.41 1.32
C ASP A 20 19.41 -15.65 2.20
N PHE A 21 18.59 -14.83 1.53
CA PHE A 21 17.47 -14.12 2.14
C PHE A 21 16.27 -14.10 1.20
N TYR A 22 15.09 -13.85 1.75
CA TYR A 22 13.84 -13.75 1.00
C TYR A 22 13.33 -12.31 0.99
N ILE A 23 12.63 -11.94 -0.06
CA ILE A 23 11.88 -10.69 -0.17
C ILE A 23 10.40 -10.99 0.09
N ASP A 24 9.81 -10.26 1.04
CA ASP A 24 8.39 -10.35 1.44
C ASP A 24 7.87 -11.82 1.53
N PRO A 25 8.56 -12.70 2.26
CA PRO A 25 8.24 -14.13 2.29
C PRO A 25 6.86 -14.42 2.89
N TRP A 26 6.14 -15.37 2.29
CA TRP A 26 4.82 -15.82 2.76
C TRP A 26 4.89 -16.79 3.94
N ARG A 27 6.04 -17.43 4.15
CA ARG A 27 6.29 -18.41 5.23
C ARG A 27 7.48 -17.99 6.10
N PRO A 28 7.59 -18.48 7.35
CA PRO A 28 8.76 -18.27 8.19
C PRO A 28 10.07 -18.64 7.48
N VAL A 29 11.07 -17.76 7.57
CA VAL A 29 12.41 -17.91 6.98
C VAL A 29 13.45 -17.32 7.91
N ALA A 30 14.73 -17.63 7.72
CA ALA A 30 15.80 -17.09 8.55
C ALA A 30 15.97 -15.57 8.38
N ARG A 31 15.95 -15.07 7.14
CA ARG A 31 16.23 -13.66 6.81
C ARG A 31 15.21 -13.12 5.80
N ALA A 32 14.45 -12.10 6.20
CA ALA A 32 13.44 -11.46 5.37
C ALA A 32 13.80 -9.99 5.12
N ALA A 33 13.87 -9.58 3.86
CA ALA A 33 13.87 -8.19 3.43
C ALA A 33 12.43 -7.79 3.09
N ILE A 34 11.94 -6.73 3.73
CA ILE A 34 10.54 -6.34 3.71
C ILE A 34 10.38 -5.02 2.95
N THR A 35 9.50 -5.00 1.94
CA THR A 35 9.24 -3.79 1.13
C THR A 35 8.51 -2.73 1.94
N HIS A 36 7.49 -3.12 2.72
CA HIS A 36 6.69 -2.19 3.52
C HIS A 36 5.86 -2.89 4.62
N GLY A 37 5.18 -2.08 5.44
CA GLY A 37 4.53 -2.51 6.68
C GLY A 37 3.11 -3.08 6.56
N HIS A 38 2.58 -3.41 5.38
CA HIS A 38 1.27 -4.10 5.26
C HIS A 38 1.35 -5.59 5.60
N SER A 39 0.21 -6.21 5.86
CA SER A 39 0.12 -7.56 6.47
C SER A 39 0.42 -8.71 5.53
N ASP A 40 0.12 -8.51 4.26
CA ASP A 40 0.39 -9.43 3.19
C ASP A 40 1.89 -9.49 2.86
N HIS A 41 2.65 -8.41 3.13
CA HIS A 41 4.11 -8.31 2.94
C HIS A 41 4.94 -8.59 4.20
N ALA A 42 4.67 -7.85 5.29
CA ALA A 42 5.37 -7.99 6.56
C ALA A 42 4.68 -9.04 7.46
N ARG A 43 5.10 -10.31 7.32
CA ARG A 43 4.56 -11.45 8.06
C ARG A 43 5.37 -11.81 9.30
N ALA A 44 4.72 -12.46 10.27
CA ALA A 44 5.36 -12.89 11.52
C ALA A 44 6.19 -14.17 11.34
N GLY A 45 7.13 -14.41 12.26
CA GLY A 45 7.85 -15.69 12.38
C GLY A 45 9.19 -15.76 11.66
N HIS A 46 9.68 -14.70 11.03
CA HIS A 46 11.02 -14.69 10.44
C HIS A 46 12.11 -14.50 11.52
N GLY A 47 13.30 -15.06 11.30
CA GLY A 47 14.42 -14.97 12.25
C GLY A 47 15.01 -13.56 12.37
N SER A 48 15.06 -12.82 11.25
CA SER A 48 15.43 -11.41 11.22
C SER A 48 14.73 -10.68 10.08
N TYR A 49 14.46 -9.40 10.30
CA TYR A 49 13.78 -8.49 9.39
C TYR A 49 14.74 -7.38 8.96
N LEU A 50 14.76 -7.07 7.68
CA LEU A 50 15.47 -5.94 7.11
C LEU A 50 14.46 -5.06 6.37
N ALA A 51 14.36 -3.78 6.71
CA ALA A 51 13.43 -2.85 6.06
C ALA A 51 14.00 -1.42 6.09
N THR A 52 13.27 -0.45 5.56
CA THR A 52 13.61 0.97 5.78
C THR A 52 13.43 1.34 7.24
N HIS A 53 14.20 2.31 7.73
CA HIS A 53 13.98 2.86 9.09
C HIS A 53 12.54 3.33 9.32
N ALA A 54 11.91 3.91 8.29
CA ALA A 54 10.56 4.46 8.36
C ALA A 54 9.47 3.38 8.45
N ALA A 55 9.66 2.20 7.86
CA ALA A 55 8.68 1.10 7.94
C ALA A 55 8.69 0.39 9.31
N LEU A 56 9.83 0.38 10.02
CA LEU A 56 10.01 -0.42 11.23
C LEU A 56 9.01 -0.13 12.37
N PRO A 57 8.66 1.13 12.69
CA PRO A 57 7.69 1.39 13.76
C PRO A 57 6.31 0.76 13.51
N VAL A 58 5.81 0.85 12.27
CA VAL A 58 4.54 0.21 11.90
C VAL A 58 4.66 -1.31 11.90
N MET A 59 5.78 -1.86 11.39
CA MET A 59 6.04 -3.29 11.46
C MET A 59 6.06 -3.81 12.90
N ARG A 60 6.74 -3.11 13.82
CA ARG A 60 6.80 -3.47 15.25
C ARG A 60 5.44 -3.36 15.94
N HIS A 61 4.63 -2.36 15.57
CA HIS A 61 3.28 -2.24 16.09
C HIS A 61 2.43 -3.48 15.74
N ARG A 62 2.56 -3.99 14.51
CA ARG A 62 1.78 -5.13 14.03
C ARG A 62 2.34 -6.50 14.43
N LEU A 63 3.67 -6.65 14.36
CA LEU A 63 4.36 -7.92 14.56
C LEU A 63 4.87 -8.11 15.99
N GLY A 64 4.76 -7.09 16.83
CA GLY A 64 5.32 -7.08 18.18
C GLY A 64 6.83 -6.93 18.19
N GLN A 65 7.47 -7.59 19.17
CA GLN A 65 8.93 -7.59 19.26
C GLN A 65 9.54 -8.50 18.19
N ILE A 66 10.21 -7.86 17.23
CA ILE A 66 10.90 -8.54 16.13
C ILE A 66 12.38 -8.14 16.12
N ASN A 67 13.25 -9.08 15.72
CA ASN A 67 14.64 -8.80 15.42
C ASN A 67 14.74 -8.08 14.07
N ALA A 68 14.73 -6.74 14.10
CA ALA A 68 14.65 -5.93 12.90
C ALA A 68 15.77 -4.88 12.79
N HIS A 69 16.40 -4.81 11.62
CA HIS A 69 17.40 -3.83 11.25
C HIS A 69 16.83 -2.88 10.18
N GLY A 70 17.19 -1.60 10.29
CA GLY A 70 16.75 -0.56 9.37
C GLY A 70 17.90 -0.10 8.50
N LEU A 71 17.64 0.17 7.23
CA LEU A 71 18.56 0.85 6.32
C LEU A 71 17.95 2.17 5.85
N ALA A 72 18.82 3.13 5.52
CA ALA A 72 18.41 4.33 4.79
C ALA A 72 18.14 4.01 3.31
N TYR A 73 17.32 4.83 2.66
CA TYR A 73 17.17 4.74 1.20
C TYR A 73 18.51 4.97 0.51
N GLY A 74 18.82 4.16 -0.50
CA GLY A 74 20.08 4.18 -1.24
C GLY A 74 21.28 3.59 -0.51
N GLU A 75 21.18 3.28 0.78
CA GLU A 75 22.23 2.61 1.52
C GLU A 75 22.39 1.17 1.01
N VAL A 76 23.65 0.79 0.69
CA VAL A 76 23.96 -0.53 0.17
C VAL A 76 24.45 -1.43 1.29
N GLN A 77 23.70 -2.50 1.57
CA GLN A 77 24.12 -3.57 2.46
C GLN A 77 24.57 -4.80 1.68
N ARG A 78 25.82 -5.22 1.90
CA ARG A 78 26.33 -6.49 1.39
C ARG A 78 25.81 -7.64 2.25
N ILE A 79 25.08 -8.57 1.65
CA ILE A 79 24.61 -9.79 2.29
C ILE A 79 25.14 -10.98 1.47
N GLY A 80 26.15 -11.67 1.99
CA GLY A 80 26.82 -12.75 1.27
C GLY A 80 27.35 -12.29 -0.10
N GLY A 81 26.84 -12.93 -1.16
CA GLY A 81 27.13 -12.66 -2.57
C GLY A 81 26.32 -11.51 -3.20
N ALA A 82 25.36 -10.92 -2.50
CA ALA A 82 24.42 -9.93 -3.03
C ALA A 82 24.61 -8.53 -2.40
N ASN A 83 24.44 -7.48 -3.21
CA ASN A 83 24.29 -6.10 -2.74
C ASN A 83 22.80 -5.76 -2.72
N LEU A 84 22.25 -5.41 -1.55
CA LEU A 84 20.87 -5.00 -1.37
C LEU A 84 20.79 -3.51 -1.03
N SER A 85 19.81 -2.80 -1.57
CA SER A 85 19.46 -1.44 -1.17
C SER A 85 17.96 -1.18 -1.33
N PHE A 86 17.41 -0.33 -0.47
CA PHE A 86 16.01 0.12 -0.54
C PHE A 86 15.91 1.45 -1.26
N HIS A 87 14.85 1.64 -2.05
CA HIS A 87 14.58 2.87 -2.79
C HIS A 87 13.09 3.21 -2.69
N PRO A 88 12.69 4.49 -2.64
CA PRO A 88 11.28 4.86 -2.46
C PRO A 88 10.31 4.21 -3.46
N ALA A 89 9.19 3.67 -2.97
CA ALA A 89 8.11 3.10 -3.78
C ALA A 89 6.86 4.00 -3.89
N GLY A 90 6.74 5.06 -3.08
CA GLY A 90 5.58 5.96 -3.11
C GLY A 90 4.27 5.37 -2.56
N HIS A 91 4.23 4.10 -2.16
CA HIS A 91 3.01 3.43 -1.73
C HIS A 91 2.47 3.93 -0.38
N VAL A 92 3.24 3.69 0.68
CA VAL A 92 3.02 4.18 2.05
C VAL A 92 4.31 4.76 2.63
N PRO A 93 4.27 5.57 3.70
CA PRO A 93 5.47 6.00 4.41
C PRO A 93 6.45 4.85 4.71
N GLY A 94 7.69 4.99 4.24
CA GLY A 94 8.72 3.97 4.39
C GLY A 94 8.65 2.79 3.41
N SER A 95 7.70 2.76 2.49
CA SER A 95 7.63 1.72 1.45
C SER A 95 8.76 1.82 0.45
N ALA A 96 9.30 0.65 0.08
CA ALA A 96 10.50 0.57 -0.73
C ALA A 96 10.45 -0.50 -1.80
N GLN A 97 11.00 -0.13 -2.95
CA GLN A 97 11.55 -1.06 -3.93
C GLN A 97 12.87 -1.63 -3.37
N ILE A 98 13.11 -2.91 -3.60
CA ILE A 98 14.34 -3.60 -3.18
C ILE A 98 15.17 -3.87 -4.42
N ARG A 99 16.32 -3.19 -4.53
CA ARG A 99 17.32 -3.41 -5.58
C ARG A 99 18.31 -4.47 -5.09
N ILE A 100 18.44 -5.56 -5.83
CA ILE A 100 19.43 -6.62 -5.58
C ILE A 100 20.38 -6.70 -6.77
N GLU A 101 21.69 -6.65 -6.49
CA GLU A 101 22.74 -6.82 -7.48
C GLU A 101 23.65 -8.00 -7.14
N VAL A 102 23.86 -8.88 -8.13
CA VAL A 102 24.76 -10.04 -8.03
C VAL A 102 25.60 -10.11 -9.29
N GLY A 103 26.92 -9.94 -9.15
CA GLY A 103 27.86 -10.10 -10.27
C GLY A 103 27.61 -9.17 -11.47
N GLY A 104 27.10 -7.95 -11.20
CA GLY A 104 26.77 -6.93 -12.21
C GLY A 104 25.33 -6.98 -12.72
N GLU A 105 24.59 -8.08 -12.48
CA GLU A 105 23.18 -8.18 -12.86
C GLU A 105 22.30 -7.61 -11.74
N VAL A 106 21.31 -6.80 -12.11
CA VAL A 106 20.45 -6.03 -11.20
C VAL A 106 19.00 -6.43 -11.38
N TRP A 107 18.37 -6.90 -10.31
CA TRP A 107 16.94 -7.16 -10.24
C TRP A 107 16.30 -6.22 -9.22
N VAL A 108 15.10 -5.75 -9.51
CA VAL A 108 14.35 -4.88 -8.61
C VAL A 108 12.99 -5.50 -8.31
N VAL A 109 12.69 -5.69 -7.03
CA VAL A 109 11.36 -6.04 -6.54
C VAL A 109 10.66 -4.75 -6.13
N SER A 110 9.58 -4.41 -6.81
CA SER A 110 8.88 -3.14 -6.58
C SER A 110 8.19 -3.05 -5.21
N GLY A 111 7.71 -4.18 -4.68
CA GLY A 111 6.67 -4.15 -3.66
C GLY A 111 5.38 -3.57 -4.24
N ASP A 112 4.54 -3.02 -3.37
CA ASP A 112 3.46 -2.15 -3.81
C ASP A 112 4.01 -0.74 -4.04
N TYR A 113 3.53 -0.06 -5.08
CA TYR A 113 4.04 1.25 -5.45
C TYR A 113 2.97 2.13 -6.11
N LYS A 114 3.13 3.45 -6.00
CA LYS A 114 2.40 4.41 -6.85
C LYS A 114 3.34 5.51 -7.31
N LEU A 115 3.04 6.07 -8.48
CA LEU A 115 3.84 7.14 -9.08
C LEU A 115 3.37 8.54 -8.68
N GLU A 116 2.13 8.67 -8.20
CA GLU A 116 1.60 9.97 -7.74
C GLU A 116 2.31 10.40 -6.45
N GLU A 117 2.99 11.55 -6.52
CA GLU A 117 3.52 12.24 -5.34
C GLU A 117 2.35 12.78 -4.51
N ASP A 118 2.00 12.04 -3.45
CA ASP A 118 0.79 12.28 -2.66
C ASP A 118 0.97 13.30 -1.53
N GLY A 119 2.21 13.77 -1.30
CA GLY A 119 2.57 14.65 -0.19
C GLY A 119 2.62 13.95 1.18
N LEU A 120 2.58 12.62 1.22
CA LEU A 120 2.66 11.80 2.42
C LEU A 120 3.84 10.81 2.36
N SER A 121 3.91 10.01 1.32
CA SER A 121 4.92 8.95 1.14
C SER A 121 6.11 9.49 0.36
N GLU A 122 7.30 8.91 0.54
CA GLU A 122 8.46 9.31 -0.25
C GLU A 122 8.20 9.06 -1.75
N PRO A 123 8.43 10.04 -2.65
CA PRO A 123 8.09 9.90 -4.07
C PRO A 123 8.78 8.71 -4.73
N PHE A 124 8.06 7.98 -5.58
CA PHE A 124 8.61 6.83 -6.31
C PHE A 124 9.89 7.20 -7.08
N SER A 125 10.94 6.41 -6.91
CA SER A 125 12.21 6.59 -7.61
C SER A 125 12.42 5.50 -8.66
N PRO A 126 12.44 5.79 -9.97
CA PRO A 126 12.73 4.76 -10.96
C PRO A 126 14.17 4.23 -10.82
N ILE A 127 14.34 2.91 -10.98
CA ILE A 127 15.64 2.24 -10.84
C ILE A 127 15.98 1.52 -12.14
N PRO A 128 17.09 1.86 -12.81
CA PRO A 128 17.58 1.08 -13.93
C PRO A 128 17.91 -0.36 -13.52
N CYS A 129 17.35 -1.35 -14.21
CA CYS A 129 17.58 -2.75 -13.87
C CYS A 129 17.46 -3.68 -15.09
N HIS A 130 17.95 -4.92 -14.94
CA HIS A 130 17.88 -5.95 -15.98
C HIS A 130 16.55 -6.72 -15.92
N ALA A 131 16.01 -6.86 -14.70
CA ALA A 131 14.70 -7.45 -14.47
C ALA A 131 13.92 -6.68 -13.41
N PHE A 132 12.62 -6.49 -13.65
CA PHE A 132 11.72 -5.79 -12.76
C PHE A 132 10.54 -6.69 -12.37
N ILE A 133 10.34 -6.87 -11.07
CA ILE A 133 9.20 -7.60 -10.52
C ILE A 133 8.19 -6.55 -10.05
N THR A 134 7.09 -6.43 -10.80
CA THR A 134 6.05 -5.40 -10.60
C THR A 134 4.80 -6.00 -9.97
N GLU A 135 4.22 -5.32 -8.98
CA GLU A 135 2.80 -5.54 -8.68
C GLU A 135 1.91 -5.21 -9.90
N CYS A 136 0.70 -5.76 -9.96
CA CYS A 136 -0.33 -5.34 -10.91
C CYS A 136 -1.75 -5.50 -10.35
N THR A 137 -1.94 -5.02 -9.11
CA THR A 137 -3.24 -4.94 -8.41
C THR A 137 -4.31 -4.37 -9.33
N PHE A 138 -3.95 -3.31 -10.06
CA PHE A 138 -4.81 -2.61 -11.01
C PHE A 138 -4.32 -2.76 -12.47
N GLY A 139 -3.82 -3.94 -12.82
CA GLY A 139 -3.30 -4.31 -14.15
C GLY A 139 -4.34 -4.43 -15.28
N LEU A 140 -5.37 -3.59 -15.30
CA LEU A 140 -6.34 -3.49 -16.41
C LEU A 140 -6.51 -2.04 -16.87
N PRO A 141 -6.70 -1.76 -18.19
CA PRO A 141 -6.82 -0.40 -18.73
C PRO A 141 -7.93 0.47 -18.15
N VAL A 142 -8.93 -0.15 -17.53
CA VAL A 142 -10.07 0.53 -16.90
C VAL A 142 -9.71 1.24 -15.59
N PHE A 143 -8.61 0.84 -14.96
CA PHE A 143 -8.11 1.50 -13.75
C PHE A 143 -7.25 2.69 -14.16
N ARG A 144 -7.79 3.88 -13.92
CA ARG A 144 -7.14 5.16 -14.13
C ARG A 144 -7.54 6.08 -12.98
N TRP A 145 -6.57 6.65 -12.30
CA TRP A 145 -6.87 7.48 -11.14
C TRP A 145 -7.28 8.89 -11.57
N PRO A 146 -8.38 9.43 -11.03
CA PRO A 146 -8.57 10.88 -11.08
C PRO A 146 -7.44 11.57 -10.31
N ALA A 147 -7.13 12.82 -10.68
CA ALA A 147 -6.17 13.61 -9.92
C ALA A 147 -6.56 13.69 -8.44
N GLN A 148 -5.60 13.53 -7.52
CA GLN A 148 -5.84 13.57 -6.07
C GLN A 148 -6.66 14.78 -5.63
N ALA A 149 -6.37 15.97 -6.18
CA ALA A 149 -7.09 17.20 -5.84
C ALA A 149 -8.59 17.12 -6.16
N LYS A 150 -8.96 16.44 -7.24
CA LYS A 150 -10.36 16.22 -7.62
C LYS A 150 -11.04 15.28 -6.63
N THR A 151 -10.42 14.15 -6.29
CA THR A 151 -10.99 13.21 -5.32
C THR A 151 -11.14 13.83 -3.93
N ALA A 152 -10.17 14.63 -3.50
CA ALA A 152 -10.27 15.39 -2.26
C ALA A 152 -11.44 16.37 -2.26
N ALA A 153 -11.66 17.11 -3.36
CA ALA A 153 -12.81 18.00 -3.50
C ALA A 153 -14.15 17.25 -3.49
N GLU A 154 -14.22 16.07 -4.12
CA GLU A 154 -15.40 15.20 -4.09
C GLU A 154 -15.72 14.70 -2.67
N ILE A 155 -14.70 14.30 -1.91
CA ILE A 155 -14.85 13.89 -0.50
C ILE A 155 -15.27 15.07 0.38
N ALA A 156 -14.63 16.23 0.22
CA ALA A 156 -14.96 17.43 0.98
C ALA A 156 -16.40 17.91 0.71
N THR A 157 -16.84 17.87 -0.55
CA THR A 157 -18.22 18.21 -0.93
C THR A 157 -19.23 17.24 -0.31
N TRP A 158 -18.95 15.94 -0.38
CA TRP A 158 -19.80 14.92 0.24
C TRP A 158 -19.87 15.11 1.77
N TRP A 159 -18.73 15.37 2.40
CA TRP A 159 -18.64 15.63 3.83
C TRP A 159 -19.46 16.86 4.23
N ALA A 160 -19.26 18.01 3.58
CA ALA A 160 -19.98 19.25 3.87
C ALA A 160 -21.50 19.10 3.69
N ARG A 161 -21.95 18.35 2.68
CA ARG A 161 -23.38 18.06 2.48
C ARG A 161 -23.95 17.22 3.63
N ASN A 162 -23.25 16.16 4.04
CA ASN A 162 -23.72 15.33 5.15
C ASN A 162 -23.80 16.13 6.45
N ALA A 163 -22.83 17.01 6.70
CA ALA A 163 -22.84 17.92 7.85
C ALA A 163 -24.07 18.83 7.85
N ALA A 164 -24.43 19.42 6.70
CA ALA A 164 -25.64 20.23 6.55
C ALA A 164 -26.95 19.44 6.77
N GLU A 165 -26.92 18.12 6.58
CA GLU A 165 -28.03 17.20 6.86
C GLU A 165 -28.01 16.63 8.29
N GLY A 166 -27.06 17.05 9.13
CA GLY A 166 -26.90 16.52 10.49
C GLY A 166 -26.46 15.06 10.53
N ARG A 167 -25.67 14.61 9.55
CA ARG A 167 -25.18 13.23 9.43
C ARG A 167 -23.65 13.17 9.48
N VAL A 168 -23.13 12.29 10.33
CA VAL A 168 -21.70 11.96 10.35
C VAL A 168 -21.28 11.35 9.02
N SER A 169 -20.13 11.76 8.50
CA SER A 169 -19.53 11.15 7.32
C SER A 169 -18.63 9.99 7.75
N LEU A 170 -18.98 8.74 7.43
CA LEU A 170 -18.15 7.57 7.70
C LEU A 170 -17.48 7.08 6.42
N LEU A 171 -16.15 7.23 6.34
CA LEU A 171 -15.35 6.87 5.19
C LEU A 171 -14.49 5.63 5.47
N GLY A 172 -14.78 4.55 4.72
CA GLY A 172 -13.96 3.35 4.72
C GLY A 172 -12.65 3.57 3.98
N ALA A 173 -11.52 3.35 4.65
CA ALA A 173 -10.18 3.40 4.08
C ALA A 173 -9.24 2.45 4.83
N TYR A 174 -8.22 1.92 4.15
CA TYR A 174 -7.20 1.07 4.78
C TYR A 174 -6.40 1.84 5.83
N GLY A 175 -6.13 1.19 6.97
CA GLY A 175 -5.60 1.83 8.17
C GLY A 175 -4.18 2.36 8.03
N LEU A 176 -3.34 1.76 7.17
CA LEU A 176 -2.00 2.26 6.83
C LEU A 176 -1.98 2.75 5.37
N GLY A 177 -1.48 3.96 5.15
CA GLY A 177 -1.40 4.60 3.83
C GLY A 177 -2.65 5.40 3.51
N LYS A 178 -3.71 4.71 3.09
CA LYS A 178 -4.90 5.35 2.52
C LYS A 178 -5.61 6.32 3.46
N ALA A 179 -5.81 5.90 4.72
CA ALA A 179 -6.42 6.74 5.74
C ALA A 179 -5.65 8.05 5.92
N GLN A 180 -4.32 7.97 6.04
CA GLN A 180 -3.44 9.13 6.24
C GLN A 180 -3.37 10.00 5.00
N ARG A 181 -3.31 9.40 3.80
CA ARG A 181 -3.31 10.14 2.54
C ARG A 181 -4.57 10.96 2.37
N ILE A 182 -5.72 10.38 2.71
CA ILE A 182 -7.02 11.08 2.72
C ILE A 182 -6.99 12.26 3.70
N MET A 183 -6.46 12.06 4.91
CA MET A 183 -6.31 13.15 5.88
C MET A 183 -5.43 14.28 5.34
N SER A 184 -4.28 13.96 4.76
CA SER A 184 -3.33 14.94 4.21
C SER A 184 -3.93 15.72 3.04
N MET A 185 -4.56 15.04 2.07
CA MET A 185 -5.12 15.70 0.90
C MET A 185 -6.33 16.59 1.24
N LEU A 186 -7.12 16.22 2.25
CA LEU A 186 -8.22 17.06 2.75
C LEU A 186 -7.67 18.27 3.53
N ALA A 187 -6.65 18.07 4.37
CA ALA A 187 -6.02 19.15 5.11
C ALA A 187 -5.40 20.20 4.18
N ALA A 188 -4.78 19.77 3.08
CA ALA A 188 -4.21 20.65 2.06
C ALA A 188 -5.24 21.58 1.37
N GLN A 189 -6.53 21.20 1.36
CA GLN A 189 -7.62 22.01 0.79
C GLN A 189 -8.42 22.79 1.85
N GLY A 190 -8.11 22.60 3.13
CA GLY A 190 -8.92 23.09 4.26
C GLY A 190 -10.01 22.09 4.63
N LEU A 191 -10.03 21.70 5.91
CA LEU A 191 -11.00 20.72 6.43
C LEU A 191 -12.38 21.36 6.61
N PRO A 192 -13.47 20.76 6.05
CA PRO A 192 -14.84 21.17 6.32
C PRO A 192 -15.29 21.07 7.80
N GLY A 193 -14.65 20.22 8.59
CA GLY A 193 -15.01 19.95 9.99
C GLY A 193 -13.94 19.14 10.72
N PRO A 194 -14.25 18.53 11.88
CA PRO A 194 -13.29 17.75 12.65
C PRO A 194 -13.08 16.33 12.07
N LEU A 195 -11.83 15.85 12.14
CA LEU A 195 -11.46 14.49 11.77
C LEU A 195 -11.51 13.55 12.97
N PHE A 196 -12.17 12.41 12.79
CA PHE A 196 -12.26 11.32 13.73
C PHE A 196 -11.71 10.03 13.14
N THR A 197 -11.20 9.15 13.99
CA THR A 197 -10.56 7.90 13.57
C THR A 197 -11.11 6.71 14.35
N HIS A 198 -11.26 5.59 13.65
CA HIS A 198 -11.33 4.27 14.27
C HIS A 198 -9.96 3.88 14.86
N GLY A 199 -9.93 3.02 15.88
CA GLY A 199 -8.71 2.60 16.57
C GLY A 199 -7.61 2.08 15.64
N ALA A 200 -7.97 1.22 14.68
CA ALA A 200 -7.03 0.67 13.70
C ALA A 200 -6.36 1.76 12.82
N ALA A 201 -7.11 2.80 12.41
CA ALA A 201 -6.54 3.91 11.64
C ALA A 201 -5.75 4.88 12.53
N GLU A 202 -6.20 5.10 13.77
CA GLU A 202 -5.52 5.99 14.71
C GLU A 202 -4.15 5.45 15.15
N ALA A 203 -4.03 4.14 15.33
CA ALA A 203 -2.78 3.52 15.80
C ALA A 203 -1.61 3.81 14.84
N THR A 204 -1.80 3.57 13.54
CA THR A 204 -0.81 3.87 12.50
C THR A 204 -0.65 5.38 12.27
N THR A 205 -1.74 6.15 12.33
CA THR A 205 -1.68 7.62 12.22
C THR A 205 -0.79 8.23 13.31
N ARG A 206 -0.89 7.74 14.55
CA ARG A 206 -0.05 8.19 15.66
C ARG A 206 1.41 7.84 15.42
N ILE A 207 1.72 6.60 15.03
CA ILE A 207 3.09 6.17 14.73
C ILE A 207 3.73 7.09 13.69
N LEU A 208 3.01 7.38 12.61
CA LEU A 208 3.48 8.26 11.55
C LEU A 208 3.65 9.71 12.05
N ARG A 209 2.72 10.21 12.86
CA ARG A 209 2.86 11.54 13.48
C ARG A 209 4.08 11.62 14.40
N ASP A 210 4.35 10.58 15.19
CA ASP A 210 5.51 10.48 16.08
C ASP A 210 6.83 10.38 15.29
N GLN A 211 6.78 9.90 14.04
CA GLN A 211 7.90 9.92 13.09
C GLN A 211 8.07 11.28 12.37
N GLY A 212 7.17 12.24 12.60
CA GLY A 212 7.26 13.60 12.04
C GLY A 212 6.44 13.83 10.77
N TYR A 213 5.61 12.88 10.32
CA TYR A 213 4.73 13.11 9.17
C TYR A 213 3.66 14.17 9.53
N PRO A 214 3.40 15.16 8.66
CA PRO A 214 2.54 16.32 8.95
C PRO A 214 1.04 15.97 8.84
N LEU A 215 0.59 15.02 9.64
CA LEU A 215 -0.80 14.56 9.66
C LEU A 215 -1.66 15.48 10.53
N PRO A 216 -2.87 15.89 10.06
CA PRO A 216 -3.75 16.75 10.84
C PRO A 216 -4.15 16.08 12.17
N PRO A 217 -4.59 16.87 13.17
CA PRO A 217 -5.09 16.32 14.41
C PRO A 217 -6.35 15.48 14.18
N THR A 218 -6.45 14.36 14.90
CA THR A 218 -7.57 13.42 14.85
C THR A 218 -8.08 13.13 16.24
N THR A 219 -9.39 12.89 16.38
CA THR A 219 -9.99 12.41 17.63
C THR A 219 -10.40 10.94 17.51
N LEU A 220 -9.93 10.10 18.42
CA LEU A 220 -10.33 8.70 18.45
C LEU A 220 -11.79 8.58 18.87
N VAL A 221 -12.62 7.87 18.09
CA VAL A 221 -14.07 7.71 18.36
C VAL A 221 -14.37 7.12 19.74
N SER A 222 -13.50 6.27 20.29
CA SER A 222 -13.70 5.71 21.63
C SER A 222 -13.46 6.71 22.77
N ARG A 223 -12.84 7.88 22.49
CA ARG A 223 -12.59 8.92 23.49
C ARG A 223 -13.70 9.97 23.54
N ALA A 224 -14.35 10.24 22.41
CA ALA A 224 -15.46 11.19 22.32
C ALA A 224 -16.39 10.81 21.16
N PRO A 225 -17.71 10.97 21.31
CA PRO A 225 -18.64 10.77 20.21
C PRO A 225 -18.39 11.82 19.11
N PRO A 226 -18.40 11.44 17.83
CA PRO A 226 -18.24 12.40 16.75
C PRO A 226 -19.47 13.31 16.65
N PRO A 227 -19.28 14.63 16.49
CA PRO A 227 -20.38 15.54 16.17
C PRO A 227 -20.90 15.31 14.74
N PRO A 228 -22.12 15.77 14.40
CA PRO A 228 -22.72 15.55 13.08
C PRO A 228 -21.92 16.08 11.90
N ASP A 229 -21.06 17.08 12.09
CA ASP A 229 -20.19 17.66 11.07
C ASP A 229 -18.83 16.96 10.94
N ALA A 230 -18.62 15.84 11.64
CA ALA A 230 -17.36 15.09 11.59
C ALA A 230 -17.22 14.19 10.35
N LEU A 231 -15.96 14.00 9.93
CA LEU A 231 -15.55 12.89 9.08
C LEU A 231 -14.82 11.84 9.92
N VAL A 232 -15.40 10.65 10.00
CA VAL A 232 -14.83 9.47 10.65
C VAL A 232 -14.16 8.60 9.59
N ILE A 233 -12.86 8.34 9.74
CA ILE A 233 -12.12 7.39 8.91
C ILE A 233 -11.98 6.06 9.65
N ALA A 234 -12.42 4.97 9.01
CA ALA A 234 -12.41 3.64 9.60
C ALA A 234 -12.00 2.57 8.58
N PRO A 235 -11.52 1.38 9.02
CA PRO A 235 -11.32 0.25 8.15
C PRO A 235 -12.59 -0.10 7.36
N PRO A 236 -12.49 -0.65 6.14
CA PRO A 236 -13.66 -0.92 5.33
C PRO A 236 -14.58 -2.01 5.94
N SER A 237 -14.03 -2.86 6.82
CA SER A 237 -14.77 -3.85 7.63
C SER A 237 -15.67 -3.22 8.70
N ALA A 238 -15.44 -1.95 9.07
CA ALA A 238 -16.29 -1.23 10.01
C ALA A 238 -17.59 -0.71 9.38
N LEU A 239 -17.66 -0.60 8.05
CA LEU A 239 -18.85 -0.15 7.33
C LEU A 239 -20.01 -1.15 7.52
N GLY A 240 -21.23 -0.65 7.72
CA GLY A 240 -22.40 -1.49 8.00
C GLY A 240 -22.36 -2.28 9.32
N SER A 241 -21.31 -2.14 10.14
CA SER A 241 -21.14 -2.91 11.37
C SER A 241 -21.95 -2.38 12.55
N ALA A 242 -22.06 -3.17 13.62
CA ALA A 242 -22.61 -2.73 14.91
C ALA A 242 -21.80 -1.59 15.56
N TRP A 243 -20.51 -1.48 15.24
CA TRP A 243 -19.70 -0.33 15.66
C TRP A 243 -20.17 0.95 14.96
N ALA A 244 -20.36 0.90 13.64
CA ALA A 244 -20.84 2.04 12.86
C ALA A 244 -22.26 2.46 13.28
N ALA A 245 -23.11 1.51 13.68
CA ALA A 245 -24.45 1.77 14.22
C ALA A 245 -24.45 2.75 15.42
N LYS A 246 -23.39 2.75 16.23
CA LYS A 246 -23.26 3.62 17.41
C LYS A 246 -22.96 5.08 17.08
N LEU A 247 -22.62 5.39 15.83
CA LEU A 247 -22.35 6.78 15.39
C LEU A 247 -23.62 7.61 15.17
N GLY A 248 -24.80 7.01 15.29
CA GLY A 248 -26.07 7.70 15.03
C GLY A 248 -26.35 7.92 13.54
N PRO A 249 -27.09 8.99 13.18
CA PRO A 249 -27.33 9.36 11.78
C PRO A 249 -26.02 9.56 11.02
N ARG A 250 -25.80 8.76 9.97
CA ARG A 250 -24.55 8.76 9.21
C ARG A 250 -24.75 8.45 7.73
N SER A 251 -23.77 8.86 6.94
CA SER A 251 -23.62 8.52 5.53
C SER A 251 -22.33 7.72 5.37
N GLU A 252 -22.38 6.57 4.69
CA GLU A 252 -21.22 5.69 4.50
C GLU A 252 -20.69 5.78 3.07
N ALA A 253 -19.37 5.85 2.93
CA ALA A 253 -18.68 5.80 1.65
C ALA A 253 -17.41 4.95 1.75
N PHE A 254 -16.88 4.52 0.61
CA PHE A 254 -15.62 3.77 0.54
C PHE A 254 -14.64 4.46 -0.42
N ALA A 255 -13.40 4.63 0.04
CA ALA A 255 -12.29 5.13 -0.75
C ALA A 255 -11.42 3.96 -1.21
N SER A 256 -11.40 3.67 -2.51
CA SER A 256 -10.64 2.55 -3.09
C SER A 256 -10.54 2.63 -4.61
N GLY A 257 -9.46 2.10 -5.18
CA GLY A 257 -9.29 1.95 -6.63
C GLY A 257 -10.40 1.10 -7.25
N TRP A 258 -10.94 0.13 -6.49
CA TRP A 258 -12.06 -0.72 -6.90
C TRP A 258 -13.37 0.05 -7.14
N MET A 259 -13.47 1.27 -6.64
CA MET A 259 -14.60 2.16 -6.96
C MET A 259 -14.60 2.61 -8.43
N ALA A 260 -13.58 2.30 -9.22
CA ALA A 260 -13.63 2.46 -10.68
C ALA A 260 -14.62 1.50 -11.35
N LEU A 261 -14.91 0.34 -10.75
CA LEU A 261 -15.81 -0.66 -11.32
C LEU A 261 -17.25 -0.47 -10.82
N ARG A 262 -18.17 -0.17 -11.77
CA ARG A 262 -19.61 0.02 -11.49
C ARG A 262 -20.24 -1.15 -10.70
N GLY A 263 -19.84 -2.39 -11.02
CA GLY A 263 -20.35 -3.59 -10.36
C GLY A 263 -19.97 -3.71 -8.88
N ILE A 264 -18.83 -3.15 -8.46
CA ILE A 264 -18.38 -3.18 -7.06
C ILE A 264 -19.18 -2.18 -6.22
N ARG A 265 -19.40 -0.96 -6.74
CA ARG A 265 -20.26 0.05 -6.07
C ARG A 265 -21.64 -0.51 -5.73
N ARG A 266 -22.27 -1.19 -6.69
CA ARG A 266 -23.60 -1.80 -6.51
C ARG A 266 -23.61 -2.92 -5.47
N ARG A 267 -22.61 -3.81 -5.48
CA ARG A 267 -22.54 -4.96 -4.54
C ARG A 267 -22.37 -4.54 -3.09
N ARG A 268 -21.65 -3.45 -2.83
CA ARG A 268 -21.43 -2.95 -1.45
C ARG A 268 -22.63 -2.18 -0.88
N ASN A 269 -23.71 -1.99 -1.64
CA ASN A 269 -24.86 -1.17 -1.27
C ASN A 269 -24.47 0.23 -0.75
N LEU A 270 -23.34 0.75 -1.23
CA LEU A 270 -22.85 2.07 -0.86
C LEU A 270 -23.44 3.09 -1.83
N GLY A 271 -24.07 4.13 -1.29
CA GLY A 271 -24.57 5.25 -2.09
C GLY A 271 -23.45 6.10 -2.69
N THR A 272 -22.23 6.04 -2.15
CA THR A 272 -21.08 6.86 -2.58
C THR A 272 -19.77 6.07 -2.49
N GLY A 273 -18.90 6.24 -3.49
CA GLY A 273 -17.57 5.63 -3.52
C GLY A 273 -16.59 6.53 -4.26
N PHE A 274 -15.39 6.66 -3.70
CA PHE A 274 -14.33 7.55 -4.18
C PHE A 274 -13.18 6.75 -4.78
N ILE A 275 -12.74 7.12 -5.98
CA ILE A 275 -11.68 6.43 -6.69
C ILE A 275 -10.34 6.99 -6.21
N ILE A 276 -9.65 6.23 -5.37
CA ILE A 276 -8.31 6.53 -4.88
C ILE A 276 -7.64 5.22 -4.49
N SER A 277 -6.39 5.05 -4.92
CA SER A 277 -5.58 3.87 -4.61
C SER A 277 -4.17 4.30 -4.29
N ASP A 278 -3.53 3.57 -3.40
CA ASP A 278 -2.10 3.73 -3.09
C ASP A 278 -1.20 2.88 -3.99
N HIS A 279 -1.80 2.18 -4.95
CA HIS A 279 -1.14 1.40 -5.98
C HIS A 279 -1.16 2.16 -7.32
N ALA A 280 -0.24 1.82 -8.21
CA ALA A 280 -0.18 2.35 -9.55
C ALA A 280 -1.45 1.96 -10.34
N ASP A 281 -2.01 2.91 -11.09
CA ASP A 281 -3.01 2.60 -12.11
C ASP A 281 -2.36 2.02 -13.37
N TRP A 282 -3.17 1.75 -14.38
CA TRP A 282 -2.68 1.24 -15.65
C TRP A 282 -1.56 2.08 -16.26
N ASP A 283 -1.73 3.40 -16.30
CA ASP A 283 -0.76 4.30 -16.91
C ASP A 283 0.51 4.41 -16.03
N GLY A 284 0.35 4.38 -14.70
CA GLY A 284 1.43 4.33 -13.72
C GLY A 284 2.29 3.07 -13.83
N LEU A 285 1.66 1.88 -13.90
CA LEU A 285 2.36 0.60 -14.07
C LEU A 285 3.23 0.61 -15.34
N ASN A 286 2.64 1.00 -16.47
CA ASN A 286 3.35 1.04 -17.75
C ASN A 286 4.48 2.09 -17.76
N SER A 287 4.29 3.22 -17.09
CA SER A 287 5.29 4.29 -17.00
C SER A 287 6.47 3.89 -16.11
N ALA A 288 6.19 3.25 -14.97
CA ALA A 288 7.20 2.72 -14.06
C ALA A 288 8.09 1.69 -14.76
N ILE A 289 7.47 0.71 -15.43
CA ILE A 289 8.16 -0.33 -16.19
C ILE A 289 9.06 0.27 -17.27
N ARG A 290 8.56 1.23 -18.06
CA ARG A 290 9.37 1.88 -19.09
C ARG A 290 10.57 2.61 -18.49
N ALA A 291 10.40 3.25 -17.34
CA ALA A 291 11.44 4.03 -16.68
C ALA A 291 12.60 3.17 -16.11
N THR A 292 12.38 1.86 -15.89
CA THR A 292 13.47 0.96 -15.44
C THR A 292 14.41 0.55 -16.58
N GLY A 293 13.98 0.66 -17.83
CA GLY A 293 14.71 0.14 -18.99
C GLY A 293 14.88 -1.38 -19.00
N ALA A 294 14.19 -2.12 -18.12
CA ALA A 294 14.29 -3.57 -18.04
C ALA A 294 13.60 -4.25 -19.23
N GLU A 295 14.22 -5.30 -19.76
CA GLU A 295 13.63 -6.14 -20.81
C GLU A 295 12.80 -7.30 -20.20
N LYS A 296 13.19 -7.78 -19.01
CA LYS A 296 12.52 -8.86 -18.28
C LYS A 296 11.56 -8.30 -17.24
N ILE A 297 10.28 -8.55 -17.42
CA ILE A 297 9.25 -8.04 -16.50
C ILE A 297 8.47 -9.22 -15.92
N PHE A 298 8.45 -9.32 -14.59
CA PHE A 298 7.67 -10.33 -13.90
C PHE A 298 6.46 -9.68 -13.25
N ALA A 299 5.28 -9.94 -13.82
CA ALA A 299 4.01 -9.51 -13.26
C ALA A 299 3.69 -10.35 -12.01
N ASN A 300 3.45 -9.67 -10.91
CA ASN A 300 3.09 -10.25 -9.65
C ASN A 300 1.80 -9.59 -9.17
N HIS A 301 0.96 -10.33 -8.44
CA HIS A 301 -0.22 -9.81 -7.74
C HIS A 301 -1.32 -9.18 -8.62
N GLY A 302 -2.60 -9.40 -8.28
CA GLY A 302 -3.72 -8.80 -9.01
C GLY A 302 -3.99 -9.42 -10.39
N TYR A 303 -4.11 -8.59 -11.43
CA TYR A 303 -4.50 -9.01 -12.78
C TYR A 303 -3.31 -9.52 -13.61
N THR A 304 -2.54 -10.46 -13.05
CA THR A 304 -1.26 -10.93 -13.61
C THR A 304 -1.37 -11.52 -15.01
N ALA A 305 -2.34 -12.40 -15.25
CA ALA A 305 -2.49 -13.05 -16.56
C ALA A 305 -2.81 -12.07 -17.72
N PRO A 306 -3.81 -11.17 -17.63
CA PRO A 306 -4.04 -10.19 -18.68
C PRO A 306 -2.90 -9.16 -18.77
N PHE A 307 -2.29 -8.74 -17.65
CA PHE A 307 -1.20 -7.77 -17.68
C PHE A 307 0.08 -8.36 -18.31
N GLN A 308 0.43 -9.60 -18.00
CA GLN A 308 1.55 -10.31 -18.64
C GLN A 308 1.36 -10.41 -20.16
N ARG A 309 0.15 -10.74 -20.64
CA ARG A 309 -0.15 -10.77 -22.08
C ARG A 309 0.00 -9.39 -22.73
N TRP A 310 -0.40 -8.34 -22.02
CA TRP A 310 -0.17 -6.96 -22.47
C TRP A 310 1.33 -6.65 -22.56
N LEU A 311 2.12 -6.95 -21.52
CA LEU A 311 3.56 -6.72 -21.52
C LEU A 311 4.27 -7.46 -22.67
N ALA A 312 3.91 -8.72 -22.90
CA ALA A 312 4.44 -9.48 -24.03
C ALA A 312 4.10 -8.83 -25.39
N SER A 313 2.90 -8.26 -25.54
CA SER A 313 2.52 -7.54 -26.77
C SER A 313 3.28 -6.21 -26.95
N GLN A 314 3.83 -5.64 -25.88
CA GLN A 314 4.71 -4.48 -25.91
C GLN A 314 6.19 -4.82 -26.17
N GLY A 315 6.53 -6.12 -26.29
CA GLY A 315 7.89 -6.59 -26.59
C GLY A 315 8.74 -6.96 -25.38
N TYR A 316 8.19 -6.99 -24.17
CA TYR A 316 8.92 -7.43 -22.97
C TYR A 316 9.00 -8.97 -22.90
N ASP A 317 10.10 -9.48 -22.33
CA ASP A 317 10.17 -10.86 -21.82
C ASP A 317 9.37 -10.94 -20.52
N ALA A 318 8.08 -11.24 -20.66
CA ALA A 318 7.09 -11.10 -19.58
C ALA A 318 6.74 -12.44 -18.93
N GLY A 319 7.02 -12.57 -17.63
CA GLY A 319 6.66 -13.73 -16.80
C GLY A 319 5.61 -13.41 -15.72
N ILE A 320 5.11 -14.45 -15.04
CA ILE A 320 4.25 -14.31 -13.85
C ILE A 320 4.98 -14.87 -12.64
N VAL A 321 4.93 -14.14 -11.53
CA VAL A 321 5.29 -14.66 -10.20
C VAL A 321 4.00 -15.01 -9.47
N ALA A 322 3.82 -16.29 -9.13
CA ALA A 322 2.73 -16.70 -8.25
C ALA A 322 3.09 -16.37 -6.80
N THR A 323 2.18 -15.71 -6.08
CA THR A 323 2.39 -15.27 -4.70
C THR A 323 1.13 -15.47 -3.85
N GLU A 324 1.30 -15.51 -2.52
CA GLU A 324 0.19 -15.52 -1.56
C GLU A 324 -0.18 -14.10 -1.07
N TRP A 325 0.36 -13.04 -1.69
CA TRP A 325 0.03 -11.66 -1.34
C TRP A 325 -1.39 -11.30 -1.75
N GLN A 326 -2.07 -10.53 -0.90
CA GLN A 326 -3.41 -10.01 -1.12
C GLN A 326 -3.35 -8.51 -0.83
N GLY A 327 -3.14 -7.70 -1.87
CA GLY A 327 -3.04 -6.24 -1.73
C GLY A 327 -4.42 -5.62 -1.69
N GLU A 328 -4.60 -4.44 -2.29
CA GLU A 328 -5.92 -3.82 -2.24
C GLU A 328 -6.98 -4.73 -2.90
N THR A 329 -7.96 -5.20 -2.12
CA THR A 329 -9.02 -6.10 -2.58
C THR A 329 -10.38 -5.39 -2.70
N ALA A 330 -11.25 -5.95 -3.55
CA ALA A 330 -12.60 -5.45 -3.78
C ALA A 330 -13.55 -5.68 -2.59
N GLU A 331 -13.27 -6.71 -1.78
CA GLU A 331 -13.99 -7.03 -0.55
C GLU A 331 -13.00 -7.02 0.61
N PRO A 332 -13.33 -6.37 1.74
CA PRO A 332 -12.43 -6.34 2.87
C PRO A 332 -12.18 -7.76 3.38
N ASP A 333 -10.92 -8.05 3.68
CA ASP A 333 -10.60 -9.20 4.50
C ASP A 333 -11.36 -9.09 5.83
N LYS A 334 -11.85 -10.23 6.31
CA LYS A 334 -12.22 -10.36 7.72
C LYS A 334 -10.92 -10.26 8.51
N GLU A 335 -10.47 -9.04 8.81
CA GLU A 335 -9.41 -8.84 9.79
C GLU A 335 -9.85 -9.54 11.08
N ILE A 336 -9.11 -10.59 11.44
CA ILE A 336 -9.19 -11.19 12.77
C ILE A 336 -8.64 -10.11 13.69
N THR A 337 -9.55 -9.43 14.38
CA THR A 337 -9.19 -8.55 15.48
C THR A 337 -8.59 -9.44 16.57
N PRO A 338 -7.35 -9.19 17.03
CA PRO A 338 -6.92 -9.74 18.30
C PRO A 338 -7.78 -9.05 19.37
N GLU A 339 -8.42 -9.86 20.22
CA GLU A 339 -9.15 -9.42 21.41
C GLU A 339 -8.28 -8.56 22.34
#